data_AF-U2K2T4-F1
#
_entry.id   AF-U2K2T4-F1
#
_cell.length_a   1.000
_cell.length_b   1.000
_cell.length_c   1.000
_cell.angle_alpha   90.00
_cell.angle_beta   90.00
_cell.angle_gamma   90.00
#
_symmetry.space_group_name_H-M   'P 1'
#
loop_
_entity.id
_entity.type
_entity.pdbx_description
1 polymer ?
#
loop_
_entity_poly.entity_id
_entity_poly.type
_entity_poly.pdbx_seq_one_letter_code
_entity_poly.pdbx_strand_id
1 'polypeptide(L)'
;MTTIASGLPTQIFNLGVTYREGKLRSTLLGRAMRARLDSSGEPTSAGYFAADLDLRYEPQADLGIFLRVNNLFDMDYQYRWGNPADGTNFLLGVDMTF
;
A
#
# COMPACT_ATOMS: atom_id res chain seq x y z
N MET A 1 20.02 -12.39 27.89
CA MET A 1 19.39 -12.79 26.63
C MET A 1 18.31 -11.78 26.30
N THR A 2 18.44 -11.07 25.19
CA THR A 2 17.37 -10.22 24.65
C THR A 2 16.39 -11.13 23.92
N THR A 3 15.15 -11.20 24.39
CA THR A 3 14.08 -11.95 23.70
C THR A 3 13.70 -11.20 22.42
N ILE A 4 13.80 -11.86 21.27
CA ILE A 4 13.32 -11.30 19.99
C ILE A 4 11.79 -11.25 20.04
N ALA A 5 11.20 -10.11 19.69
CA ALA A 5 9.75 -9.97 19.62
C ALA A 5 9.20 -10.77 18.41
N SER A 6 8.68 -11.95 18.69
CA SER A 6 8.13 -12.88 17.70
C SER A 6 6.93 -12.28 16.97
N GLY A 7 6.87 -12.47 15.65
CA GLY A 7 5.73 -12.09 14.81
C GLY A 7 5.67 -10.62 14.40
N LEU A 8 6.60 -9.78 14.87
CA LEU A 8 6.71 -8.39 14.43
C LEU A 8 7.61 -8.28 13.19
N PRO A 9 7.29 -7.36 12.26
CA PRO A 9 8.20 -7.02 11.18
C PRO A 9 9.53 -6.52 11.72
N THR A 10 10.64 -7.03 11.18
CA THR A 10 11.97 -6.56 11.59
C THR A 10 12.25 -5.13 11.13
N GLN A 11 11.73 -4.76 9.96
CA GLN A 11 11.84 -3.41 9.39
C GLN A 11 10.61 -3.12 8.52
N ILE A 12 10.14 -1.88 8.57
CA ILE A 12 9.07 -1.36 7.71
C ILE A 12 9.55 -0.04 7.12
N PHE A 13 9.30 0.15 5.83
CA PHE A 13 9.54 1.40 5.14
C PHE A 13 8.28 1.77 4.34
N ASN A 14 7.81 3.01 4.49
CA ASN A 14 6.70 3.55 3.70
C ASN A 14 7.21 4.78 2.94
N LEU A 15 6.81 4.90 1.67
CA LEU A 15 7.14 6.05 0.82
C LEU A 15 5.86 6.56 0.17
N GLY A 16 5.84 7.87 -0.11
CA GLY A 16 4.73 8.50 -0.81
C GLY A 16 5.24 9.60 -1.73
N VAL A 17 4.78 9.61 -2.97
CA VAL A 17 5.08 10.66 -3.95
C VAL A 17 3.76 11.10 -4.57
N THR A 18 3.51 12.41 -4.56
CA THR A 18 2.37 13.02 -5.25
C THR A 18 2.89 13.96 -6.33
N TYR A 19 2.45 13.72 -7.56
CA TYR A 19 2.58 14.62 -8.67
C TYR A 19 1.27 15.38 -8.88
N ARG A 20 1.36 16.68 -9.18
CA ARG A 20 0.20 17.51 -9.48
C ARG A 20 0.52 18.44 -10.64
N GLU A 21 -0.34 18.41 -11.64
CA GLU A 21 -0.27 19.28 -12.80
C GLU A 21 -1.68 19.68 -13.25
N GLY A 22 -1.99 20.97 -13.10
CA GLY A 22 -3.31 21.51 -13.41
C GLY A 22 -4.42 20.74 -12.68
N LYS A 23 -5.30 20.10 -13.47
CA LYS A 23 -6.46 19.34 -13.00
C LYS A 23 -6.13 17.90 -12.62
N LEU A 24 -4.91 17.42 -12.89
CA LEU A 24 -4.48 16.05 -12.62
C LEU A 24 -3.66 15.99 -11.34
N ARG A 25 -3.96 14.99 -10.51
CA ARG A 25 -3.14 14.57 -9.37
C ARG A 25 -2.90 13.07 -9.48
N SER A 26 -1.64 12.67 -9.32
CA SER A 26 -1.24 11.27 -9.23
C SER A 26 -0.48 11.07 -7.93
N THR A 27 -0.82 10.05 -7.15
CA THR A 27 -0.13 9.69 -5.92
C THR A 27 0.26 8.23 -5.95
N LEU A 28 1.54 7.95 -5.76
CA LEU A 28 2.06 6.59 -5.57
C LEU A 28 2.44 6.44 -4.10
N LEU A 29 1.89 5.43 -3.43
CA LEU A 29 2.22 5.06 -2.05
C LEU A 29 2.87 3.68 -2.06
N GLY A 30 4.10 3.57 -1.57
CA GLY A 30 4.81 2.30 -1.47
C GLY A 30 4.97 1.86 -0.02
N ARG A 31 4.89 0.55 0.21
CA ARG A 31 5.16 -0.10 1.49
C ARG A 31 6.09 -1.28 1.29
N ALA A 32 7.23 -1.24 1.96
CA ALA A 32 8.16 -2.35 2.08
C ALA A 32 8.17 -2.88 3.51
N MET A 33 8.24 -4.20 3.65
CA MET A 33 8.39 -4.88 4.92
C MET A 33 9.46 -5.96 4.78
N ARG A 34 10.42 -6.01 5.71
CA ARG A 34 11.28 -7.20 5.85
C ARG A 34 10.59 -8.27 6.68
N ALA A 35 10.99 -9.51 6.44
CA ALA A 35 10.48 -10.70 7.10
C ALA A 35 10.18 -10.51 8.59
N ARG A 36 9.10 -11.13 9.05
CA ARG A 36 8.81 -11.34 10.47
C ARG A 36 9.64 -12.50 10.97
N LEU A 37 10.13 -12.43 12.20
CA LEU A 37 10.90 -13.51 12.82
C LEU A 37 10.08 -14.14 13.95
N ASP A 38 10.30 -15.43 14.21
CA ASP A 38 9.85 -16.05 15.45
C ASP A 38 10.79 -15.75 16.64
N SER A 39 10.49 -16.35 17.79
CA SER A 39 11.31 -16.22 19.01
C SER A 39 12.72 -16.80 18.89
N SER A 40 12.97 -17.65 17.88
CA SER A 40 14.28 -18.22 17.58
C SER A 40 15.07 -17.41 16.55
N GLY A 41 14.45 -16.39 15.95
CA GLY A 41 15.06 -15.55 14.92
C GLY A 41 14.85 -16.08 13.50
N GLU A 42 14.04 -17.13 13.33
CA GLU A 42 13.74 -17.72 12.02
C GLU A 42 12.60 -16.98 11.32
N PRO A 43 12.67 -16.77 9.99
CA PRO A 43 11.66 -16.02 9.26
C PRO A 43 10.32 -16.78 9.18
N THR A 44 9.27 -16.15 9.70
CA THR A 44 7.87 -16.61 9.61
C THR A 44 7.10 -15.95 8.47
N SER A 45 7.69 -15.01 7.74
CA SER A 45 7.08 -14.51 6.51
C SER A 45 8.15 -14.04 5.54
N ALA A 46 7.88 -14.12 4.24
CA ALA A 46 8.67 -13.38 3.26
C ALA A 46 8.56 -11.87 3.53
N GLY A 47 9.61 -11.13 3.14
CA GLY A 47 9.49 -9.69 2.96
C GLY A 47 8.68 -9.37 1.70
N TYR A 48 8.13 -8.17 1.61
CA TYR A 48 7.39 -7.74 0.44
C TYR A 48 7.58 -6.26 0.17
N PHE A 49 7.31 -5.87 -1.07
CA PHE A 49 7.04 -4.50 -1.47
C PHE A 49 5.71 -4.46 -2.21
N ALA A 50 4.80 -3.62 -1.75
CA ALA A 50 3.50 -3.37 -2.38
C ALA A 50 3.37 -1.87 -2.61
N ALA A 51 2.61 -1.48 -3.64
CA ALA A 51 2.34 -0.08 -3.92
C ALA A 51 0.88 0.14 -4.30
N ASP A 52 0.36 1.30 -3.94
CA ASP A 52 -0.97 1.78 -4.32
C ASP A 52 -0.82 3.02 -5.21
N LEU A 53 -1.65 3.13 -6.23
CA LEU A 53 -1.72 4.28 -7.13
C LEU A 53 -3.09 4.95 -7.01
N ASP A 54 -3.10 6.25 -6.75
CA ASP A 54 -4.30 7.10 -6.77
C ASP A 54 -4.16 8.13 -7.89
N LEU A 55 -5.11 8.13 -8.83
CA LEU A 55 -5.24 9.09 -9.90
C LEU A 55 -6.52 9.88 -9.68
N ARG A 56 -6.42 11.20 -9.70
CA ARG A 56 -7.56 12.11 -9.58
C ARG A 56 -7.52 13.17 -10.66
N TYR A 57 -8.65 13.40 -11.30
CA TYR A 57 -8.84 14.43 -12.30
C TYR A 57 -10.04 15.30 -11.94
N GLU A 58 -9.85 16.62 -11.94
CA GLU A 58 -10.86 17.61 -11.58
C GLU A 58 -11.28 18.40 -12.83
N PRO A 59 -12.19 17.88 -13.67
CA PRO A 59 -12.60 18.54 -14.92
C PRO A 59 -13.15 19.96 -14.71
N GLN A 60 -13.82 20.21 -13.59
CA GLN A 60 -14.39 21.48 -13.18
C GLN A 60 -14.38 21.59 -11.64
N ALA A 61 -14.65 22.79 -11.10
CA ALA A 61 -14.43 23.09 -9.68
C ALA A 61 -15.26 22.23 -8.70
N ASP A 62 -16.40 21.73 -9.16
CA ASP A 62 -17.41 20.99 -8.40
C ASP A 62 -17.49 19.50 -8.77
N LEU A 63 -16.62 19.02 -9.65
CA LEU A 63 -16.58 17.63 -10.12
C LEU A 63 -15.15 17.09 -10.11
N GLY A 64 -14.95 15.98 -9.39
CA GLY A 64 -13.73 15.18 -9.42
C GLY A 64 -14.03 13.75 -9.83
N ILE A 65 -13.10 13.12 -10.56
CA ILE A 65 -13.13 11.70 -10.90
C ILE A 65 -11.83 11.11 -10.35
N PHE A 66 -11.90 9.94 -9.72
CA PHE A 66 -10.70 9.28 -9.22
C PHE A 66 -10.69 7.78 -9.50
N LEU A 67 -9.49 7.25 -9.75
CA LEU A 67 -9.19 5.83 -9.83
C LEU A 67 -8.10 5.53 -8.80
N ARG A 68 -8.37 4.57 -7.92
CA ARG A 68 -7.38 3.98 -7.03
C ARG A 68 -7.14 2.53 -7.41
N VAL A 69 -5.87 2.17 -7.52
CA VAL A 69 -5.38 0.81 -7.72
C VAL A 69 -4.59 0.44 -6.47
N ASN A 70 -5.08 -0.52 -5.70
CA ASN A 70 -4.36 -1.06 -4.55
C ASN A 70 -3.55 -2.29 -4.96
N ASN A 71 -2.40 -2.49 -4.32
CA ASN A 71 -1.48 -3.58 -4.63
C ASN A 71 -1.14 -3.66 -6.14
N LEU A 72 -0.67 -2.55 -6.70
CA LEU A 72 -0.38 -2.31 -8.13
C LEU A 72 0.45 -3.39 -8.81
N PHE A 73 1.30 -4.11 -8.07
CA PHE A 73 2.18 -5.16 -8.59
C PHE A 73 1.63 -6.58 -8.37
N ASP A 74 0.40 -6.72 -7.90
CA ASP A 74 -0.22 -8.00 -7.55
C ASP A 74 0.63 -8.83 -6.58
N MET A 75 1.26 -8.16 -5.60
CA MET A 75 2.17 -8.81 -4.68
C MET A 75 1.39 -9.76 -3.77
N ASP A 76 1.80 -11.04 -3.75
CA ASP A 76 1.30 -12.00 -2.77
C ASP A 76 2.06 -11.83 -1.45
N TYR A 77 1.36 -11.30 -0.44
CA TYR A 77 1.91 -11.11 0.89
C TYR A 77 0.85 -11.35 1.96
N GLN A 78 1.27 -11.41 3.22
CA GLN A 78 0.36 -11.61 4.35
C GLN A 78 0.34 -10.37 5.26
N TYR A 79 -0.87 -9.88 5.57
CA TYR A 79 -1.07 -8.81 6.56
C TYR A 79 -0.59 -9.24 7.96
N ARG A 80 -0.87 -10.50 8.30
CA ARG A 80 -0.43 -11.23 9.48
C ARG A 80 -0.41 -12.72 9.14
N TRP A 81 0.29 -13.52 9.94
CA TRP A 81 0.41 -14.97 9.71
C TRP A 81 -0.95 -15.62 9.39
N GLY A 82 -1.01 -16.36 8.28
CA GLY A 82 -2.20 -17.08 7.82
C GLY A 82 -3.33 -16.22 7.27
N ASN A 83 -3.13 -14.91 7.11
CA ASN A 83 -4.11 -14.00 6.52
C ASN A 83 -3.48 -13.33 5.28
N PRO A 84 -3.77 -13.84 4.07
CA PRO A 84 -3.27 -13.25 2.84
C PRO A 84 -3.84 -11.85 2.66
N ALA A 85 -3.05 -10.99 2.03
CA ALA A 85 -3.53 -9.71 1.55
C ALA A 85 -4.32 -9.89 0.25
N ASP A 86 -5.20 -8.93 -0.02
CA ASP A 86 -5.88 -8.89 -1.31
C ASP A 86 -4.86 -8.64 -2.43
N GLY A 87 -5.07 -9.32 -3.56
CA GLY A 87 -4.38 -9.01 -4.80
C GLY A 87 -4.76 -7.63 -5.33
N THR A 88 -4.36 -7.35 -6.57
CA THR A 88 -4.66 -6.07 -7.23
C THR A 88 -6.17 -5.82 -7.21
N ASN A 89 -6.57 -4.65 -6.71
CA ASN A 89 -7.97 -4.26 -6.69
C ASN A 89 -8.16 -2.76 -7.00
N PHE A 90 -9.37 -2.41 -7.42
CA PHE A 90 -9.66 -1.12 -8.03
C PHE A 90 -10.85 -0.44 -7.36
N LEU A 91 -10.75 0.88 -7.16
CA LEU A 91 -11.85 1.74 -6.76
C LEU A 91 -11.93 2.91 -7.73
N LEU A 92 -13.04 2.99 -8.46
CA LEU A 92 -13.37 4.12 -9.34
C LEU A 92 -14.52 4.90 -8.70
N GLY A 93 -14.40 6.22 -8.65
CA GLY A 93 -15.42 7.07 -8.06
C GLY A 93 -15.48 8.47 -8.64
N VAL A 94 -16.55 9.16 -8.28
CA VAL A 94 -16.83 10.55 -8.66
C VAL A 94 -17.16 11.32 -7.38
N ASP A 95 -16.49 12.46 -7.18
CA ASP A 95 -16.77 13.41 -6.11
C ASP A 95 -17.52 14.62 -6.69
N MET A 96 -18.65 14.98 -6.11
CA MET A 96 -19.43 16.18 -6.47
C MET A 96 -19.74 17.03 -5.24
N THR A 97 -19.60 18.34 -5.37
CA THR A 97 -19.96 19.33 -4.34
C THR A 97 -20.99 20.31 -4.87
N PHE A 98 -22.01 20.64 -4.07
CA PHE A 98 -23.14 21.49 -4.44
C PHE A 98 -23.17 22.79 -3.64
#